data_AF-A0A9E6JMR7-F1
#
_entry.id   AF-A0A9E6JMR7-F1
#
_cell.length_a   1.000
_cell.length_b   1.000
_cell.length_c   1.000
_cell.angle_alpha   90.00
_cell.angle_beta   90.00
_cell.angle_gamma   90.00
#
_symmetry.space_group_name_H-M   'P 1'
#
loop_
_entity.id
_entity.type
_entity.pdbx_description
1 polymer ?
#
loop_
_entity_poly.entity_id
_entity_poly.type
_entity_poly.pdbx_seq_one_letter_code
_entity_poly.pdbx_strand_id
1 'polypeptide(L)' 'MNACPSDLVRLSRELGLNVSRIAEEALAAAVSARQAEAWKRDNAQAIQAYNDRVVERGVFSDGLRTF' A
#
# COMPACT_ATOMS: atom_id res chain seq x y z
N MET A 1 -8.91 24.72 -9.47
CA MET A 1 -9.06 24.48 -10.92
C MET A 1 -9.47 23.02 -11.08
N ASN A 2 -10.76 22.75 -11.32
CA ASN A 2 -11.19 21.39 -11.68
C ASN A 2 -11.09 21.27 -13.20
N ALA A 3 -10.04 20.65 -13.71
CA ALA A 3 -9.96 20.27 -15.11
C ALA A 3 -11.01 19.19 -15.38
N CYS A 4 -11.80 19.34 -16.44
CA CYS A 4 -12.77 18.33 -16.84
C CYS A 4 -12.00 17.07 -17.32
N PRO A 5 -12.53 15.85 -17.18
CA PRO A 5 -11.86 14.64 -17.68
C PRO A 5 -11.47 14.71 -19.16
N SER A 6 -12.28 15.41 -19.97
CA SER A 6 -11.98 15.70 -21.38
C SER A 6 -10.73 16.57 -21.55
N ASP A 7 -10.50 17.54 -20.66
CA ASP A 7 -9.34 18.43 -20.72
C ASP A 7 -8.05 17.67 -20.41
N LEU A 8 -8.10 16.73 -19.47
CA LEU A 8 -6.97 15.88 -19.10
C LEU A 8 -6.59 14.91 -20.23
N VAL A 9 -7.59 14.35 -20.92
CA VAL A 9 -7.34 13.49 -22.10
C VAL A 9 -6.76 14.30 -23.26
N ARG A 10 -7.22 15.55 -23.46
CA ARG A 10 -6.62 16.42 -24.48
C ARG A 10 -5.17 16.77 -24.15
N LEU A 11 -4.93 17.27 -22.94
CA LEU A 11 -3.60 17.68 -22.48
C LEU A 11 -2.61 16.53 -22.46
N SER A 12 -3.04 15.33 -22.07
CA SER A 12 -2.18 14.14 -22.10
C SER A 12 -1.73 13.75 -23.51
N ARG A 13 -2.57 13.92 -24.54
CA ARG A 13 -2.15 13.75 -25.95
C ARG A 13 -1.14 14.81 -26.36
N GLU A 14 -1.38 16.07 -26.01
CA GLU A 14 -0.46 17.19 -26.29
C GLU A 14 0.91 16.97 -25.65
N LEU A 15 0.95 16.35 -24.47
CA LEU A 15 2.17 16.03 -23.72
C LEU A 15 2.76 14.64 -24.06
N GLY A 16 2.18 13.89 -25.00
CA GLY A 16 2.67 12.56 -25.38
C GLY A 16 2.58 11.51 -24.27
N LEU A 17 1.69 11.69 -23.28
CA LEU A 17 1.53 10.78 -22.16
C LEU A 17 0.74 9.53 -22.56
N ASN A 18 1.20 8.37 -22.12
CA ASN A 18 0.44 7.13 -22.24
C ASN A 18 -0.59 7.03 -21.10
N VAL A 19 -1.79 7.55 -21.36
CA VAL A 19 -2.89 7.58 -20.39
C VAL A 19 -3.32 6.18 -19.95
N SER A 20 -3.31 5.18 -20.84
CA SER A 20 -3.70 3.81 -20.45
C SER A 20 -2.72 3.27 -19.42
N ARG A 21 -1.42 3.39 -19.67
CA ARG A 21 -0.38 2.95 -18.72
C ARG A 21 -0.53 3.65 -17.37
N ILE A 22 -0.73 4.97 -17.36
CA ILE A 22 -0.91 5.74 -16.11
C ILE A 22 -2.17 5.28 -15.38
N ALA A 23 -3.28 5.07 -16.09
CA ALA A 23 -4.53 4.62 -15.49
C ALA A 23 -4.40 3.19 -14.92
N GLU A 24 -3.73 2.30 -15.63
CA GLU A 24 -3.46 0.93 -15.18
C GLU A 24 -2.59 0.92 -13.91
N GLU A 25 -1.51 1.71 -13.88
CA GLU A 25 -0.64 1.86 -12.71
C GLU A 25 -1.38 2.43 -11.49
N ALA A 26 -2.17 3.49 -11.71
CA ALA A 26 -2.97 4.10 -10.66
C ALA A 26 -4.02 3.12 -10.11
N LEU A 27 -4.66 2.35 -10.99
CA LEU A 27 -5.64 1.35 -10.61
C LEU A 27 -4.98 0.20 -9.84
N ALA A 28 -3.85 -0.32 -10.32
CA ALA A 28 -3.10 -1.38 -9.65
C ALA A 28 -2.66 -0.94 -8.24
N ALA A 29 -2.16 0.29 -8.10
CA ALA A 29 -1.79 0.86 -6.81
C ALA A 29 -3.00 0.98 -5.86
N ALA A 30 -4.13 1.51 -6.35
CA ALA A 30 -5.35 1.62 -5.56
C ALA A 30 -5.87 0.25 -5.10
N VAL A 31 -5.89 -0.74 -6.01
CA VAL A 31 -6.32 -2.11 -5.71
C VAL A 31 -5.39 -2.78 -4.70
N SER A 32 -4.07 -2.64 -4.87
CA SER A 32 -3.09 -3.16 -3.92
C SER A 32 -3.25 -2.56 -2.52
N ALA A 33 -3.43 -1.23 -2.44
CA ALA A 33 -3.67 -0.54 -1.18
C ALA A 33 -4.94 -1.06 -0.47
N ARG A 34 -6.05 -1.21 -1.22
CA ARG A 34 -7.30 -1.73 -0.63
C ARG A 34 -7.17 -3.18 -0.13
N GLN A 35 -6.45 -4.02 -0.87
CA GLN A 35 -6.17 -5.39 -0.44
C GLN A 35 -5.28 -5.43 0.81
N ALA A 36 -4.25 -4.59 0.86
CA ALA A 36 -3.37 -4.50 2.03
C ALA A 36 -4.14 -4.06 3.28
N GLU A 37 -5.04 -3.08 3.15
CA GLU A 37 -5.89 -2.65 4.27
C GLU A 37 -6.88 -3.73 4.71
N ALA A 38 -7.49 -4.47 3.76
CA ALA A 38 -8.33 -5.62 4.08
C ALA A 38 -7.54 -6.70 4.82
N TRP A 39 -6.36 -7.07 4.31
CA TRP A 39 -5.49 -8.06 4.94
C TRP A 39 -5.09 -7.65 6.35
N LYS A 40 -4.70 -6.38 6.58
CA LYS A 40 -4.37 -5.88 7.92
C LYS A 40 -5.53 -6.02 8.89
N ARG A 41 -6.75 -5.69 8.45
CA ARG A 41 -7.96 -5.81 9.28
C ARG A 41 -8.23 -7.27 9.63
N ASP A 42 -8.15 -8.16 8.64
CA ASP A 42 -8.45 -9.58 8.84
C ASP A 42 -7.38 -10.26 9.72
N ASN A 43 -6.14 -9.77 9.69
CA ASN A 43 -5.02 -10.30 10.47
C ASN A 43 -4.74 -9.52 11.77
N ALA A 44 -5.54 -8.49 12.10
CA ALA A 44 -5.28 -7.61 13.23
C ALA A 44 -5.15 -8.37 14.55
N GLN A 45 -6.00 -9.38 14.78
CA GLN A 45 -5.94 -10.20 15.99
C GLN A 45 -4.68 -11.08 16.04
N ALA A 46 -4.29 -11.68 14.91
CA ALA A 46 -3.08 -12.51 14.84
C ALA A 46 -1.82 -11.67 15.07
N ILE A 47 -1.78 -10.46 14.49
CA ILE A 47 -0.71 -9.48 14.70
C ILE A 47 -0.66 -9.07 16.18
N GLN A 48 -1.81 -8.75 16.79
CA GLN A 48 -1.85 -8.39 18.20
C GLN A 48 -1.37 -9.52 19.11
N ALA A 49 -1.85 -10.75 18.90
CA ALA A 49 -1.43 -11.91 19.67
C ALA A 49 0.08 -12.19 19.53
N TYR A 50 0.64 -11.98 18.34
CA TYR A 50 2.08 -12.08 18.14
C TYR A 50 2.84 -10.97 18.88
N ASN A 51 2.37 -9.73 18.81
CA ASN A 51 2.96 -8.60 19.53
C ASN A 51 2.95 -8.84 21.04
N ASP A 52 1.84 -9.30 21.60
CA ASP A 52 1.71 -9.63 23.02
C ASP A 52 2.71 -10.72 23.42
N ARG A 53 2.83 -11.79 22.62
CA ARG A 53 3.85 -12.83 22.84
C ARG A 53 5.26 -12.25 22.84
N VAL A 54 5.59 -11.36 21.91
CA VAL A 54 6.91 -10.73 21.82
C VAL A 54 7.18 -9.86 23.06
N VAL A 55 6.20 -9.12 23.55
CA VAL A 55 6.32 -8.34 24.79
C VAL A 55 6.54 -9.26 26.00
N GLU A 56 5.79 -10.37 26.09
CA GLU A 56 5.89 -11.30 27.22
C GLU A 56 7.18 -12.13 27.22
N ARG A 57 7.63 -12.57 26.05
CA ARG A 57 8.66 -13.62 25.92
C ARG A 57 9.93 -13.17 25.21
N GLY A 58 9.96 -11.94 24.71
CA GLY A 58 11.02 -11.44 23.86
C GLY A 58 11.00 -12.04 22.45
N VAL A 59 11.92 -11.59 21.62
CA VAL A 59 12.24 -12.20 20.33
C VAL A 59 13.41 -13.17 20.46
N PHE A 60 13.50 -14.12 19.54
CA PHE A 60 14.57 -15.14 19.52
C PHE A 60 15.99 -14.55 19.64
N SER A 61 16.22 -13.37 19.05
CA SER A 61 17.52 -12.71 19.03
C SER A 61 17.82 -11.86 20.26
N ASP A 62 16.92 -11.74 21.24
CA ASP A 62 17.14 -10.87 22.41
C ASP A 62 18.38 -11.29 23.23
N GLY A 63 18.69 -12.58 23.29
CA GLY A 63 19.89 -13.10 23.95
C GLY A 63 21.17 -13.08 23.08
N LEU A 64 21.05 -12.78 21.79
CA LEU A 64 22.15 -12.78 20.82
C LEU A 64 22.61 -11.38 20.44
N ARG A 65 21.93 -10.34 20.96
CA ARG A 65 22.24 -8.95 20.67
C ARG A 65 23.44 -8.49 21.50
N THR A 66 24.65 -8.74 21.00
CA THR A 66 25.89 -8.14 21.50
C THR A 66 26.15 -6.88 20.66
N PHE A 67 26.24 -5.72 21.31
CA PHE A 67 26.70 -4.48 20.69
C PHE A 67 28.23 -4.46 20.60
#